data_AF-A0A286Y0F1-F1
#
_entry.id   AF-A0A286Y0F1-F1
#
_cell.length_a   1.000
_cell.length_b   1.000
_cell.length_c   1.000
_cell.angle_alpha   90.00
_cell.angle_beta   90.00
_cell.angle_gamma   90.00
#
_symmetry.space_group_name_H-M   'P 1'
#
loop_
_entity.id
_entity.type
_entity.pdbx_description
1 polymer ?
#
loop_
_entity_poly.entity_id
_entity_poly.type
_entity_poly.pdbx_seq_one_letter_code
_entity_poly.pdbx_strand_id
1 'polypeptide(L)'
;AFNTSIAIHSADLADCFSEECRSVIQEQAAALGLAMFSLLVQRCTCLLQESAKAQQSSPKDQDDQDDIKVSSFISDLKELLPSVKVWSDWMLGYPDTWNPPPTSLDLPSQVAVDVWSTLADFCNILTAVNQSEVPLYKDPDDDLTLLILEEDRLLSGFVPLLAAPQDPCYVEKTSDKVIAADCKRVTVLKYFLEALCGQEEPLLAFKGGKYVSVAPVPDTMGKEMGSQEGKQLEDE
;
A
#
# COMPACT_ATOMS: atom_id res chain seq x y z
N ALA A 1 -5.29 -10.45 -6.22
CA ALA A 1 -5.22 -8.98 -6.36
C ALA A 1 -6.00 -8.49 -7.58
N PHE A 2 -5.65 -8.88 -8.81
CA PHE A 2 -6.38 -8.39 -10.01
C PHE A 2 -7.90 -8.69 -10.01
N ASN A 3 -8.29 -9.93 -9.68
CA ASN A 3 -9.71 -10.33 -9.66
C ASN A 3 -10.56 -9.58 -8.62
N THR A 4 -9.95 -9.08 -7.52
CA THR A 4 -10.69 -8.34 -6.49
C THR A 4 -10.95 -6.89 -6.91
N SER A 5 -10.03 -6.24 -7.63
CA SER A 5 -10.28 -4.90 -8.21
C SER A 5 -11.41 -4.93 -9.25
N ILE A 6 -11.50 -5.99 -10.06
CA ILE A 6 -12.64 -6.24 -10.96
C ILE A 6 -13.93 -6.43 -10.16
N ALA A 7 -13.91 -7.23 -9.10
CA ALA A 7 -15.09 -7.50 -8.28
C ALA A 7 -15.64 -6.23 -7.62
N ILE A 8 -14.78 -5.34 -7.13
CA ILE A 8 -15.16 -4.06 -6.50
C ILE A 8 -15.89 -3.17 -7.52
N HIS A 9 -15.32 -3.00 -8.72
CA HIS A 9 -15.95 -2.19 -9.78
C HIS A 9 -17.22 -2.83 -10.36
N SER A 10 -17.27 -4.17 -10.41
CA SER A 10 -18.46 -4.88 -10.89
C SER A 10 -19.61 -4.80 -9.87
N ALA A 11 -19.30 -4.70 -8.58
CA ALA A 11 -20.30 -4.48 -7.53
C ALA A 11 -20.92 -3.07 -7.62
N ASP A 12 -20.11 -2.06 -7.96
CA ASP A 12 -20.55 -0.68 -8.15
C ASP A 12 -21.57 -0.55 -9.31
N LEU A 13 -21.35 -1.29 -10.40
CA LEU A 13 -22.28 -1.34 -11.54
C LEU A 13 -23.61 -2.07 -11.25
N ALA A 14 -23.68 -2.86 -10.16
CA ALA A 14 -24.86 -3.66 -9.83
C ALA A 14 -25.85 -2.93 -8.91
N ASP A 15 -25.41 -1.95 -8.12
CA ASP A 15 -26.21 -1.27 -7.08
C ASP A 15 -26.36 0.25 -7.34
N CYS A 16 -27.18 0.64 -8.33
CA CYS A 16 -27.51 2.06 -8.62
C CYS A 16 -28.57 2.68 -7.66
N PHE A 17 -28.49 2.45 -6.35
CA PHE A 17 -29.48 3.01 -5.41
C PHE A 17 -28.84 3.57 -4.14
N SER A 18 -28.19 4.74 -4.24
CA SER A 18 -27.79 5.69 -3.18
C SER A 18 -26.37 6.21 -3.46
N GLU A 19 -26.22 7.47 -3.86
CA GLU A 19 -24.92 8.06 -4.24
C GLU A 19 -23.93 8.25 -3.08
N GLU A 20 -24.31 7.94 -1.83
CA GLU A 20 -23.53 8.31 -0.62
C GLU A 20 -23.10 7.15 0.29
N CYS A 21 -23.41 5.89 -0.02
CA CYS A 21 -23.01 4.74 0.82
C CYS A 21 -22.56 3.54 -0.03
N ARG A 22 -21.41 2.95 0.32
CA ARG A 22 -20.91 1.70 -0.30
C ARG A 22 -21.90 0.56 -0.06
N SER A 23 -22.20 -0.24 -1.08
CA SER A 23 -23.03 -1.43 -0.88
C SER A 23 -22.31 -2.48 -0.05
N VAL A 24 -23.04 -3.36 0.64
CA VAL A 24 -22.44 -4.43 1.47
C VAL A 24 -21.51 -5.32 0.63
N ILE A 25 -21.89 -5.60 -0.62
CA ILE A 25 -21.08 -6.41 -1.54
C ILE A 25 -19.78 -5.67 -1.91
N GLN A 26 -19.88 -4.37 -2.18
CA GLN A 26 -18.72 -3.53 -2.48
C GLN A 26 -17.77 -3.45 -1.27
N GLU A 27 -18.29 -3.26 -0.06
CA GLU A 27 -17.49 -3.25 1.17
C GLU A 27 -16.79 -4.60 1.40
N GLN A 28 -17.50 -5.72 1.22
CA GLN A 28 -16.92 -7.05 1.40
C GLN A 28 -15.85 -7.36 0.35
N ALA A 29 -16.07 -6.95 -0.91
CA ALA A 29 -15.09 -7.08 -1.97
C ALA A 29 -13.83 -6.24 -1.70
N ALA A 30 -14.00 -5.01 -1.21
CA ALA A 30 -12.91 -4.13 -0.81
C ALA A 30 -12.15 -4.71 0.39
N ALA A 31 -12.85 -5.16 1.43
CA ALA A 31 -12.25 -5.78 2.60
C ALA A 31 -11.41 -7.03 2.24
N LEU A 32 -11.96 -7.91 1.39
CA LEU A 32 -11.23 -9.10 0.92
C LEU A 32 -9.99 -8.71 0.11
N GLY A 33 -10.12 -7.73 -0.79
CA GLY A 33 -9.01 -7.20 -1.57
C GLY A 33 -7.89 -6.64 -0.69
N LEU A 34 -8.23 -5.82 0.30
CA LEU A 34 -7.29 -5.26 1.27
C LEU A 34 -6.62 -6.34 2.12
N ALA A 35 -7.36 -7.37 2.55
CA ALA A 35 -6.78 -8.49 3.29
C ALA A 35 -5.75 -9.26 2.44
N MET A 36 -6.07 -9.57 1.18
CA MET A 36 -5.13 -10.21 0.25
C MET A 36 -3.89 -9.34 -0.01
N PHE A 37 -4.09 -8.04 -0.21
CA PHE A 37 -2.99 -7.08 -0.38
C PHE A 37 -2.10 -7.03 0.86
N SER A 38 -2.70 -6.95 2.05
CA SER A 38 -1.96 -6.94 3.31
C SER A 38 -1.10 -8.18 3.49
N LEU A 39 -1.57 -9.37 3.11
CA LEU A 39 -0.76 -10.59 3.16
C LEU A 39 0.45 -10.53 2.20
N LEU A 40 0.27 -9.97 1.01
CA LEU A 40 1.38 -9.75 0.06
C LEU A 40 2.41 -8.77 0.63
N VAL A 41 1.94 -7.65 1.18
CA VAL A 41 2.77 -6.64 1.83
C VAL A 41 3.53 -7.24 3.01
N GLN A 42 2.85 -7.99 3.88
CA GLN A 42 3.46 -8.66 5.02
C GLN A 42 4.58 -9.61 4.59
N ARG A 43 4.35 -10.40 3.53
CA ARG A 43 5.39 -11.28 2.99
C ARG A 43 6.57 -10.48 2.43
N CYS A 44 6.33 -9.39 1.72
CA CYS A 44 7.38 -8.49 1.22
C CYS A 44 8.20 -7.91 2.38
N THR A 45 7.54 -7.47 3.47
CA THR A 45 8.20 -6.99 4.69
C THR A 45 9.16 -8.04 5.26
N CYS A 46 8.73 -9.30 5.39
CA CYS A 46 9.59 -10.37 5.87
C CYS A 46 10.81 -10.59 4.95
N LEU A 47 10.61 -10.63 3.64
CA LEU A 47 11.69 -10.85 2.66
C LEU A 47 12.71 -9.70 2.65
N LEU A 48 12.25 -8.46 2.84
CA LEU A 48 13.13 -7.30 3.01
C LEU A 48 13.95 -7.39 4.30
N GLN A 49 13.33 -7.80 5.41
CA GLN A 49 14.04 -8.03 6.68
C GLN A 49 15.08 -9.15 6.58
N GLU A 50 14.78 -10.23 5.86
CA GLU A 50 15.74 -11.31 5.56
C GLU A 50 16.94 -10.79 4.76
N SER A 51 16.69 -9.94 3.75
CA SER A 51 17.72 -9.32 2.93
C SER A 51 18.63 -8.39 3.73
N ALA A 52 18.05 -7.57 4.62
CA ALA A 52 18.79 -6.69 5.53
C ALA A 52 19.72 -7.47 6.48
N LYS A 53 19.21 -8.54 7.09
CA LYS A 53 19.99 -9.40 8.00
C LYS A 53 21.15 -10.10 7.28
N ALA A 54 20.93 -10.55 6.05
CA ALA A 54 21.98 -11.19 5.25
C ALA A 54 23.14 -10.24 4.95
N GLN A 55 22.86 -8.95 4.68
CA GLN A 55 23.88 -7.93 4.42
C GLN A 55 24.73 -7.62 5.65
N GLN A 56 24.11 -7.47 6.82
CA GLN A 56 24.81 -7.19 8.09
C GLN A 56 25.76 -8.31 8.54
N SER A 57 25.55 -9.54 8.05
CA SER A 57 26.41 -10.68 8.38
C SER A 57 27.72 -10.74 7.56
N SER A 58 27.90 -9.86 6.57
CA SER A 58 29.10 -9.82 5.72
C SER A 58 30.22 -8.94 6.33
N PRO A 59 31.50 -9.38 6.37
CA PRO A 59 32.55 -8.73 7.18
C PRO A 59 33.21 -7.48 6.57
N LYS A 60 32.59 -6.75 5.61
CA LYS A 60 33.30 -5.71 4.84
C LYS A 60 32.60 -4.34 4.83
N ASP A 61 33.34 -3.38 5.40
CA ASP A 61 33.30 -1.93 5.20
C ASP A 61 32.21 -1.16 5.98
N GLN A 62 32.68 -0.56 7.09
CA GLN A 62 31.92 0.09 8.16
C GLN A 62 31.46 1.53 7.86
N ASP A 63 31.64 2.05 6.66
CA ASP A 63 31.55 3.51 6.46
C ASP A 63 30.47 3.99 5.45
N ASP A 64 29.67 3.11 4.81
CA ASP A 64 28.59 3.53 3.87
C ASP A 64 27.36 2.59 3.79
N GLN A 65 27.07 1.75 4.80
CA GLN A 65 26.49 0.42 4.53
C GLN A 65 25.30 -0.06 5.40
N ASP A 66 24.32 0.78 5.70
CA ASP A 66 23.09 0.34 6.42
C ASP A 66 21.85 0.17 5.54
N ASP A 67 21.87 0.62 4.28
CA ASP A 67 20.70 0.55 3.41
C ASP A 67 20.62 -0.75 2.60
N ILE A 68 19.41 -1.31 2.52
CA ILE A 68 19.06 -2.46 1.68
C ILE A 68 19.13 -2.04 0.20
N LYS A 69 20.11 -2.59 -0.51
CA LYS A 69 20.24 -2.40 -1.96
C LYS A 69 19.13 -3.13 -2.72
N VAL A 70 18.46 -2.46 -3.66
CA VAL A 70 17.50 -3.05 -4.59
C VAL A 70 18.11 -4.19 -5.40
N SER A 71 19.38 -4.07 -5.80
CA SER A 71 20.11 -5.13 -6.50
C SER A 71 20.21 -6.43 -5.71
N SER A 72 20.10 -6.36 -4.37
CA SER A 72 20.16 -7.51 -3.46
C SER A 72 18.81 -8.21 -3.23
N PHE A 73 17.72 -7.71 -3.82
CA PHE A 73 16.40 -8.31 -3.66
C PHE A 73 16.40 -9.77 -4.14
N ILE A 74 15.92 -10.65 -3.26
CA ILE A 74 15.74 -12.07 -3.56
C ILE A 74 14.57 -12.29 -4.54
N SER A 75 14.61 -13.41 -5.27
CA SER A 75 13.66 -13.71 -6.34
C SER A 75 12.21 -13.63 -5.88
N ASP A 76 11.89 -14.22 -4.72
CA ASP A 76 10.54 -14.20 -4.16
C ASP A 76 10.02 -12.77 -3.96
N LEU A 77 10.87 -11.83 -3.55
CA LEU A 77 10.46 -10.43 -3.38
C LEU A 77 10.15 -9.79 -4.73
N LYS A 78 11.00 -10.02 -5.74
CA LYS A 78 10.84 -9.49 -7.10
C LYS A 78 9.55 -9.98 -7.77
N GLU A 79 9.12 -11.20 -7.49
CA GLU A 79 7.86 -11.75 -8.00
C GLU A 79 6.62 -11.12 -7.35
N LEU A 80 6.71 -10.68 -6.09
CA LEU A 80 5.58 -10.11 -5.35
C LEU A 80 5.40 -8.61 -5.58
N LEU A 81 6.49 -7.85 -5.72
CA LEU A 81 6.47 -6.39 -5.86
C LEU A 81 5.56 -5.85 -6.97
N PRO A 82 5.49 -6.44 -8.18
CA PRO A 82 4.58 -5.97 -9.23
C PRO A 82 3.12 -5.96 -8.78
N SER A 83 2.68 -7.01 -8.06
CA SER A 83 1.30 -7.11 -7.57
C SER A 83 1.01 -6.09 -6.46
N VAL A 84 1.99 -5.84 -5.58
CA VAL A 84 1.88 -4.83 -4.52
C VAL A 84 1.77 -3.43 -5.15
N LYS A 85 2.62 -3.13 -6.15
CA LYS A 85 2.59 -1.85 -6.88
C LYS A 85 1.25 -1.58 -7.55
N VAL A 86 0.75 -2.55 -8.33
CA VAL A 86 -0.54 -2.39 -9.03
C VAL A 86 -1.69 -2.17 -8.05
N TRP A 87 -1.67 -2.86 -6.90
CA TRP A 87 -2.71 -2.63 -5.90
C TRP A 87 -2.59 -1.26 -5.23
N SER A 88 -1.37 -0.77 -4.96
CA SER A 88 -1.17 0.59 -4.47
C SER A 88 -1.63 1.65 -5.47
N ASP A 89 -1.39 1.44 -6.77
CA ASP A 89 -1.86 2.33 -7.84
C ASP A 89 -3.38 2.39 -7.85
N TRP A 90 -4.05 1.24 -7.73
CA TRP A 90 -5.50 1.18 -7.59
C TRP A 90 -6.00 1.91 -6.34
N MET A 91 -5.35 1.71 -5.18
CA MET A 91 -5.74 2.42 -3.96
C MET A 91 -5.65 3.95 -4.12
N LEU A 92 -4.59 4.46 -4.77
CA LEU A 92 -4.44 5.90 -5.03
C LEU A 92 -5.54 6.45 -5.95
N GLY A 93 -6.02 5.65 -6.91
CA GLY A 93 -7.09 6.06 -7.83
C GLY A 93 -8.49 6.10 -7.20
N TYR A 94 -8.71 5.36 -6.10
CA TYR A 94 -10.04 5.18 -5.50
C TYR A 94 -10.02 5.24 -3.97
N PRO A 95 -9.60 6.38 -3.36
CA PRO A 95 -9.46 6.52 -1.91
C PRO A 95 -10.75 6.19 -1.13
N ASP A 96 -11.92 6.62 -1.63
CA ASP A 96 -13.22 6.45 -0.97
C ASP A 96 -13.65 4.97 -0.84
N THR A 97 -13.00 4.06 -1.59
CA THR A 97 -13.30 2.62 -1.49
C THR A 97 -12.67 1.97 -0.27
N TRP A 98 -11.67 2.59 0.36
CA TRP A 98 -10.93 2.04 1.50
C TRP A 98 -10.69 3.04 2.64
N ASN A 99 -10.98 4.33 2.45
CA ASN A 99 -10.96 5.35 3.49
C ASN A 99 -12.34 6.04 3.59
N PRO A 100 -13.12 5.83 4.66
CA PRO A 100 -12.81 5.05 5.85
C PRO A 100 -12.73 3.53 5.58
N PRO A 101 -12.03 2.74 6.43
CA PRO A 101 -11.88 1.30 6.25
C PRO A 101 -13.23 0.58 6.08
N PRO A 102 -13.35 -0.42 5.18
CA PRO A 102 -14.56 -1.23 5.07
C PRO A 102 -14.84 -2.01 6.37
N THR A 103 -16.11 -2.10 6.77
CA THR A 103 -16.50 -2.74 8.05
C THR A 103 -17.44 -3.92 7.87
N SER A 104 -18.01 -4.12 6.67
CA SER A 104 -19.02 -5.16 6.40
C SER A 104 -18.51 -6.60 6.33
N LEU A 105 -17.20 -6.86 6.58
CA LEU A 105 -16.62 -8.20 6.56
C LEU A 105 -16.15 -8.63 7.95
N ASP A 106 -17.04 -9.29 8.68
CA ASP A 106 -16.75 -9.87 9.98
C ASP A 106 -16.00 -11.20 9.83
N LEU A 107 -14.67 -11.15 9.93
CA LEU A 107 -13.83 -12.33 10.05
C LEU A 107 -13.60 -12.66 11.54
N PRO A 108 -13.47 -13.95 11.91
CA PRO A 108 -13.02 -14.32 13.24
C PRO A 108 -11.68 -13.64 13.57
N SER A 109 -11.48 -13.22 14.82
CA SER A 109 -10.28 -12.44 15.23
C SER A 109 -8.95 -13.15 14.96
N GLN A 110 -8.94 -14.48 14.91
CA GLN A 110 -7.78 -15.27 14.52
C GLN A 110 -7.43 -15.20 13.02
N VAL A 111 -8.32 -14.66 12.18
CA VAL A 111 -8.16 -14.52 10.72
C VAL A 111 -8.13 -13.05 10.29
N ALA A 112 -8.67 -12.14 11.10
CA ALA A 112 -8.67 -10.71 10.80
C ALA A 112 -7.23 -10.20 10.61
N VAL A 113 -7.00 -9.52 9.47
CA VAL A 113 -5.69 -8.96 9.10
C VAL A 113 -5.71 -7.46 9.39
N ASP A 114 -4.79 -6.99 10.23
CA ASP A 114 -4.59 -5.56 10.44
C ASP A 114 -3.80 -4.96 9.27
N VAL A 115 -4.54 -4.49 8.26
CA VAL A 115 -4.02 -3.92 7.02
C VAL A 115 -3.12 -2.70 7.30
N TRP A 116 -3.57 -1.83 8.20
CA TRP A 116 -2.93 -0.54 8.42
C TRP A 116 -1.65 -0.66 9.22
N SER A 117 -1.63 -1.52 10.24
CA SER A 117 -0.38 -1.85 10.95
C SER A 117 0.60 -2.57 10.04
N THR A 118 0.12 -3.47 9.17
CA THR A 118 0.97 -4.15 8.18
C THR A 118 1.62 -3.16 7.20
N LEU A 119 0.87 -2.17 6.72
CA LEU A 119 1.40 -1.09 5.87
C LEU A 119 2.39 -0.19 6.62
N ALA A 120 2.15 0.09 7.90
CA ALA A 120 3.08 0.86 8.73
C ALA A 120 4.42 0.12 8.90
N ASP A 121 4.39 -1.18 9.18
CA ASP A 121 5.59 -2.02 9.26
C ASP A 121 6.34 -2.08 7.92
N PHE A 122 5.61 -2.17 6.81
CA PHE A 122 6.19 -2.11 5.48
C PHE A 122 6.87 -0.77 5.22
N CYS A 123 6.24 0.35 5.61
CA CYS A 123 6.82 1.68 5.49
C CYS A 123 8.14 1.80 6.27
N ASN A 124 8.17 1.29 7.50
CA ASN A 124 9.36 1.31 8.35
C ASN A 124 10.54 0.52 7.77
N ILE A 125 10.32 -0.61 7.08
CA ILE A 125 11.43 -1.32 6.42
C ILE A 125 11.81 -0.66 5.09
N LEU A 126 10.85 -0.08 4.38
CA LEU A 126 11.09 0.55 3.08
C LEU A 126 11.95 1.82 3.20
N THR A 127 11.93 2.52 4.34
CA THR A 127 12.84 3.65 4.58
C THR A 127 14.30 3.26 4.52
N ALA A 128 14.64 2.02 4.88
CA ALA A 128 16.00 1.48 4.81
C ALA A 128 16.37 0.95 3.41
N VAL A 129 15.46 0.98 2.42
CA VAL A 129 15.78 0.54 1.06
C VAL A 129 16.36 1.70 0.26
N ASN A 130 17.55 1.51 -0.31
CA ASN A 130 18.17 2.46 -1.21
C ASN A 130 17.71 2.22 -2.66
N GLN A 131 16.78 3.06 -3.14
CA GLN A 131 16.27 3.01 -4.51
C GLN A 131 17.10 3.84 -5.52
N SER A 132 18.23 4.43 -5.12
CA SER A 132 19.07 5.29 -5.97
C SER A 132 20.17 4.58 -6.75
N GLU A 133 20.24 3.24 -6.69
CA GLU A 133 21.22 2.45 -7.46
C GLU A 133 21.12 2.68 -8.97
N VAL A 134 19.91 2.96 -9.47
CA VAL A 134 19.69 3.45 -10.83
C VAL A 134 18.93 4.77 -10.76
N PRO A 135 19.51 5.89 -11.23
CA PRO A 135 18.82 7.17 -11.30
C PRO A 135 17.56 7.10 -12.19
N LEU A 136 16.46 7.65 -11.67
CA LEU A 136 15.18 7.75 -12.38
C LEU A 136 14.90 9.20 -12.72
N TYR A 137 14.60 9.47 -13.98
CA TYR A 137 14.38 10.83 -14.50
C TYR A 137 12.92 11.01 -14.93
N LYS A 138 12.40 12.24 -14.80
CA LYS A 138 11.04 12.61 -15.21
C LYS A 138 10.98 13.10 -16.66
N ASP A 139 12.05 13.75 -17.11
CA ASP A 139 12.13 14.35 -18.43
C ASP A 139 12.97 13.47 -19.38
N PRO A 140 12.62 13.40 -20.68
CA PRO A 140 13.40 12.70 -21.67
C PRO A 140 14.72 13.44 -21.99
N ASP A 141 15.75 12.68 -22.36
CA ASP A 141 17.03 13.18 -22.87
C ASP A 141 17.59 12.18 -23.91
N ASP A 142 18.56 12.61 -24.71
CA ASP A 142 19.19 11.83 -25.78
C ASP A 142 19.89 10.57 -25.26
N ASP A 143 20.40 10.59 -24.03
CA ASP A 143 21.07 9.44 -23.39
C ASP A 143 20.13 8.56 -22.56
N LEU A 144 18.85 8.94 -22.48
CA LEU A 144 17.83 8.24 -21.70
C LEU A 144 16.91 7.38 -22.59
N THR A 145 16.25 6.42 -21.96
CA THR A 145 15.20 5.60 -22.56
C THR A 145 14.02 5.49 -21.60
N LEU A 146 12.81 5.45 -22.15
CA LEU A 146 11.58 5.27 -21.38
C LEU A 146 11.59 3.89 -20.69
N LEU A 147 11.30 3.88 -19.39
CA LEU A 147 11.17 2.70 -18.55
C LEU A 147 9.69 2.36 -18.31
N ILE A 148 9.23 1.29 -18.97
CA ILE A 148 7.89 0.74 -18.82
C ILE A 148 7.99 -0.54 -17.99
N LEU A 149 7.24 -0.61 -16.89
CA LEU A 149 7.17 -1.82 -16.07
C LEU A 149 6.29 -2.86 -16.77
N GLU A 150 6.59 -4.13 -16.54
CA GLU A 150 5.90 -5.22 -17.23
C GLU A 150 4.43 -5.32 -16.82
N GLU A 151 4.15 -5.09 -15.55
CA GLU A 151 2.80 -5.06 -14.99
C GLU A 151 1.96 -3.90 -15.56
N ASP A 152 2.56 -2.73 -15.78
CA ASP A 152 1.88 -1.57 -16.39
C ASP A 152 1.53 -1.87 -17.86
N ARG A 153 2.46 -2.52 -18.58
CA ARG A 153 2.24 -2.97 -19.95
C ARG A 153 1.15 -4.05 -20.02
N LEU A 154 1.19 -5.02 -19.11
CA LEU A 154 0.24 -6.13 -19.04
C LEU A 154 -1.19 -5.64 -18.78
N LEU A 155 -1.34 -4.63 -17.92
CA LEU A 155 -2.63 -4.08 -17.51
C LEU A 155 -3.03 -2.82 -18.29
N SER A 156 -2.31 -2.52 -19.36
CA SER A 156 -2.63 -1.38 -20.23
C SER A 156 -4.06 -1.51 -20.79
N GLY A 157 -4.84 -0.45 -20.65
CA GLY A 157 -6.26 -0.42 -21.06
C GLY A 157 -7.23 -0.96 -20.00
N PHE A 158 -6.76 -1.44 -18.85
CA PHE A 158 -7.63 -1.79 -17.74
C PHE A 158 -8.16 -0.51 -17.07
N VAL A 159 -9.44 -0.22 -17.31
CA VAL A 159 -10.10 1.05 -16.90
C VAL A 159 -9.89 1.39 -15.42
N PRO A 160 -10.00 0.44 -14.47
CA PRO A 160 -9.70 0.68 -13.04
C PRO A 160 -8.28 1.15 -12.69
N LEU A 161 -7.34 1.19 -13.62
CA LEU A 161 -5.98 1.71 -13.36
C LEU A 161 -5.71 3.03 -14.08
N LEU A 162 -6.66 3.55 -14.85
CA LEU A 162 -6.52 4.83 -15.54
C LEU A 162 -6.55 6.03 -14.59
N ALA A 163 -7.13 5.86 -13.40
CA ALA A 163 -7.15 6.89 -12.36
C ALA A 163 -5.83 6.99 -11.57
N ALA A 164 -4.95 5.99 -11.68
CA ALA A 164 -3.68 6.00 -10.98
C ALA A 164 -2.68 6.96 -11.65
N PRO A 165 -1.72 7.53 -10.91
CA PRO A 165 -0.64 8.33 -11.50
C PRO A 165 0.17 7.53 -12.53
N GLN A 166 0.34 8.08 -13.74
CA GLN A 166 1.05 7.46 -14.86
C GLN A 166 2.24 8.31 -15.33
N ASP A 167 3.00 8.87 -14.38
CA ASP A 167 4.14 9.73 -14.73
C ASP A 167 5.20 8.96 -15.54
N PRO A 168 5.69 9.53 -16.65
CA PRO A 168 6.75 8.92 -17.42
C PRO A 168 8.01 8.83 -16.57
N CYS A 169 8.77 7.76 -16.77
CA CYS A 169 10.01 7.50 -16.07
C CYS A 169 11.08 7.09 -17.07
N TYR A 170 12.21 7.76 -17.04
CA TYR A 170 13.33 7.54 -17.94
C TYR A 170 14.56 7.09 -17.16
N VAL A 171 15.39 6.29 -17.81
CA VAL A 171 16.66 5.80 -17.25
C VAL A 171 17.75 5.81 -18.32
N GLU A 172 19.00 5.88 -17.91
CA GLU A 172 20.15 5.84 -18.84
C GLU A 172 20.12 4.58 -19.70
N LYS A 173 20.47 4.71 -20.98
CA LYS A 173 20.48 3.56 -21.92
C LYS A 173 21.38 2.41 -21.46
N THR A 174 22.46 2.73 -20.75
CA THR A 174 23.46 1.79 -20.20
C THR A 174 23.03 1.13 -18.89
N SER A 175 21.95 1.56 -18.25
CA SER A 175 21.51 1.04 -16.95
C SER A 175 21.03 -0.41 -17.03
N ASP A 176 21.22 -1.15 -15.93
CA ASP A 176 20.56 -2.45 -15.76
C ASP A 176 19.05 -2.25 -15.66
N LYS A 177 18.30 -2.80 -16.62
CA LYS A 177 16.84 -2.60 -16.72
C LYS A 177 16.04 -3.36 -15.67
N VAL A 178 16.60 -4.44 -15.13
CA VAL A 178 15.95 -5.22 -14.07
C VAL A 178 16.03 -4.43 -12.76
N ILE A 179 17.23 -3.95 -12.41
CA ILE A 179 17.42 -3.13 -11.21
C ILE A 179 16.64 -1.82 -11.35
N ALA A 180 16.67 -1.18 -12.53
CA ALA A 180 15.91 0.04 -12.79
C ALA A 180 14.40 -0.14 -12.55
N ALA A 181 13.83 -1.26 -13.02
CA ALA A 181 12.42 -1.57 -12.82
C ALA A 181 12.09 -1.71 -11.32
N ASP A 182 12.94 -2.41 -10.56
CA ASP A 182 12.74 -2.57 -9.11
C ASP A 182 12.94 -1.23 -8.35
N CYS A 183 13.90 -0.39 -8.75
CA CYS A 183 14.06 0.96 -8.22
C CYS A 183 12.77 1.78 -8.44
N LYS A 184 12.19 1.73 -9.64
CA LYS A 184 10.92 2.40 -9.95
C LYS A 184 9.78 1.87 -9.08
N ARG A 185 9.67 0.54 -8.89
CA ARG A 185 8.66 -0.07 -8.00
C ARG A 185 8.80 0.44 -6.57
N VAL A 186 10.02 0.47 -6.03
CA VAL A 186 10.27 0.99 -4.67
C VAL A 186 9.93 2.47 -4.58
N THR A 187 10.30 3.30 -5.56
CA THR A 187 9.93 4.72 -5.59
C THR A 187 8.42 4.93 -5.58
N VAL A 188 7.67 4.18 -6.40
CA VAL A 188 6.20 4.26 -6.44
C VAL A 188 5.60 3.84 -5.11
N LEU A 189 6.11 2.76 -4.50
CA LEU A 189 5.61 2.28 -3.20
C LEU A 189 5.92 3.26 -2.05
N LYS A 190 7.08 3.91 -2.07
CA LYS A 190 7.40 4.99 -1.11
C LYS A 190 6.43 6.16 -1.27
N TYR A 191 6.20 6.61 -2.50
CA TYR A 191 5.23 7.67 -2.80
C TYR A 191 3.81 7.30 -2.34
N PHE A 192 3.37 6.07 -2.59
CA PHE A 192 2.08 5.58 -2.11
C PHE A 192 1.93 5.70 -0.60
N LEU A 193 2.94 5.27 0.16
CA LEU A 193 2.90 5.32 1.63
C LEU A 193 2.94 6.75 2.17
N GLU A 194 3.69 7.65 1.51
CA GLU A 194 3.65 9.08 1.79
C GLU A 194 2.25 9.66 1.54
N ALA A 195 1.62 9.30 0.42
CA ALA A 195 0.27 9.72 0.07
C ALA A 195 -0.79 9.20 1.06
N LEU A 196 -0.62 8.00 1.63
CA LEU A 196 -1.48 7.50 2.72
C LEU A 196 -1.36 8.34 3.99
N CYS A 197 -0.15 8.80 4.33
CA CYS A 197 0.08 9.66 5.48
C CYS A 197 -0.43 11.09 5.26
N GLY A 198 -0.53 11.53 4.00
CA GLY A 198 -0.96 12.87 3.60
C GLY A 198 -2.47 13.02 3.32
N GLN A 199 -3.29 12.01 3.58
CA GLN A 199 -4.75 12.10 3.46
C GLN A 199 -5.33 13.10 4.46
N GLU A 200 -6.51 13.65 4.16
CA GLU A 200 -7.25 14.55 5.07
C GLU A 200 -7.59 13.83 6.39
N GLU A 201 -8.09 12.60 6.28
CA GLU A 201 -8.24 11.65 7.41
C GLU A 201 -7.23 10.51 7.24
N PRO A 202 -5.99 10.64 7.76
CA PRO A 202 -4.94 9.68 7.52
C PRO A 202 -5.13 8.42 8.36
N LEU A 203 -4.85 7.26 7.75
CA LEU A 203 -4.88 5.95 8.41
C LEU A 203 -3.50 5.50 8.92
N LEU A 204 -2.44 6.16 8.46
CA LEU A 204 -1.06 6.00 8.91
C LEU A 204 -0.48 7.35 9.34
N ALA A 205 0.41 7.33 10.33
CA ALA A 205 1.13 8.53 10.75
C ALA A 205 2.57 8.20 11.17
N PHE A 206 3.48 9.15 10.99
CA PHE A 206 4.84 9.07 11.55
C PHE A 206 4.83 9.60 12.99
N LYS A 207 4.97 8.71 13.98
CA LYS A 207 4.94 9.03 15.41
C LYS A 207 6.08 8.34 16.15
N GLY A 208 6.82 9.11 16.95
CA GLY A 208 7.90 8.54 17.77
C GLY A 208 9.04 7.92 16.96
N GLY A 209 9.35 8.47 15.78
CA GLY A 209 10.44 8.01 14.93
C GLY A 209 10.12 6.80 14.04
N LYS A 210 8.85 6.39 13.96
CA LYS A 210 8.39 5.30 13.08
C LYS A 210 6.98 5.54 12.56
N TYR A 211 6.63 4.89 11.47
CA TYR A 211 5.26 4.82 10.98
C TYR A 211 4.42 3.88 11.87
N VAL A 212 3.19 4.29 12.15
CA VAL A 212 2.19 3.53 12.91
C VAL A 212 0.81 3.69 12.29
N SER A 213 -0.05 2.68 12.50
CA SER A 213 -1.48 2.80 12.22
C SER A 213 -2.13 3.81 13.16
N VAL A 214 -3.00 4.64 12.61
CA VAL A 214 -3.94 5.51 13.35
C VAL A 214 -5.39 5.27 12.91
N ALA A 215 -5.63 4.19 12.16
CA ALA A 215 -6.95 3.80 11.72
C ALA A 215 -7.87 3.48 12.92
N PRO A 216 -9.18 3.74 12.79
CA PRO A 216 -10.13 3.42 13.85
C PRO A 216 -10.18 1.92 14.15
N VAL A 217 -10.22 1.57 15.43
CA VAL A 217 -10.36 0.18 15.88
C VAL A 217 -11.85 -0.19 15.82
N PRO A 218 -12.24 -1.34 15.26
CA PRO A 218 -13.65 -1.73 15.11
C PRO A 218 -14.46 -1.74 16.42
N ASP A 219 -13.81 -1.83 17.59
CA ASP A 219 -14.46 -2.01 18.89
C ASP A 219 -15.00 -0.72 19.56
N THR A 220 -14.80 0.47 19.00
CA THR A 220 -15.19 1.73 19.66
C THR A 220 -16.47 2.39 19.14
N MET A 221 -17.02 1.97 18.00
CA MET A 221 -18.24 2.61 17.45
C MET A 221 -19.54 2.25 18.19
N GLY A 222 -19.51 1.40 19.22
CA GLY A 222 -20.69 0.94 19.95
C GLY A 222 -20.86 1.41 21.40
N LYS A 223 -19.99 2.27 21.94
CA LYS A 223 -20.01 2.62 23.38
C LYS A 223 -20.31 4.07 23.75
N GLU A 224 -20.56 4.96 22.79
CA GLU A 224 -21.00 6.34 23.07
C GLU A 224 -22.47 6.59 22.71
N MET A 225 -23.37 5.71 23.16
CA MET A 225 -24.78 6.08 23.29
C MET A 225 -25.37 5.46 24.56
N GLY A 226 -25.59 6.32 25.57
CA GLY A 226 -26.51 6.03 26.66
C GLY A 226 -25.88 5.81 28.03
N SER A 227 -25.49 6.90 28.69
CA SER A 227 -25.58 7.03 30.15
C SER A 227 -25.76 8.51 30.53
N GLN A 228 -26.95 9.05 30.26
CA GLN A 228 -27.51 10.11 31.09
C GLN A 228 -28.60 9.47 31.93
N GLU A 229 -28.22 8.90 33.07
CA GLU A 229 -29.17 8.53 34.11
C GLU A 229 -29.82 9.80 34.66
N GLY A 230 -31.16 9.82 34.59
CA GLY A 230 -31.98 10.92 35.03
C GLY A 230 -31.87 11.14 36.54
N LYS A 231 -31.62 12.40 36.93
CA LYS A 231 -31.93 12.87 38.28
C LYS A 231 -33.44 13.03 38.39
N GLN A 232 -34.09 12.07 39.04
CA GLN A 232 -35.41 12.24 39.63
C GLN A 232 -35.28 13.27 40.77
N LEU A 233 -35.92 14.43 40.59
CA LEU A 233 -36.24 15.35 41.66
C LEU A 233 -37.55 14.87 42.29
N GLU A 234 -37.49 14.41 43.54
CA GLU A 234 -38.67 14.30 44.39
C GLU A 234 -38.89 15.66 45.05
N ASP A 235 -39.97 16.33 44.65
CA ASP A 235 -40.63 17.40 45.40
C ASP A 235 -41.92 16.81 46.01
N GLU A 236 -42.19 17.24 47.26
CA GLU A 236 -43.31 16.94 48.19
C GLU A 236 -43.24 15.68 49.08
#